data_AF-A0ABD0JUZ1-F1
#
_entry.id   AF-A0ABD0JUZ1-F1
#
_cell.length_a   1.000
_cell.length_b   1.000
_cell.length_c   1.000
_cell.angle_alpha   90.00
_cell.angle_beta   90.00
_cell.angle_gamma   90.00
#
_symmetry.space_group_name_H-M   'P 1'
#
loop_
_entity.id
_entity.type
_entity.pdbx_description
1 polymer ?
#
loop_
_entity_poly.entity_id
_entity_poly.type
_entity_poly.pdbx_seq_one_letter_code
_entity_poly.pdbx_strand_id
1 'polypeptide(L)' 'MSQFVHEKDKYGHDYWYLDGGDVRSAPAGHITDFRQQLTRIKNMELRPDDVIMAAFPKSGNNWIHHMATMLMEGTT' A
#
# COMPACT_ATOMS: atom_id res chain seq x y z
N MET A 1 -18.87 -9.44 6.35
CA MET A 1 -17.52 -9.81 6.83
C MET A 1 -16.96 -8.62 7.59
N SER A 2 -16.15 -8.83 8.63
CA SER A 2 -15.55 -7.73 9.38
C SER A 2 -14.58 -6.94 8.49
N GLN A 3 -14.61 -5.61 8.54
CA GLN A 3 -13.66 -4.73 7.83
C GLN A 3 -12.23 -4.89 8.37
N PHE A 4 -12.11 -5.25 9.65
CA PHE A 4 -10.84 -5.36 10.35
C PHE A 4 -10.60 -6.78 10.87
N VAL A 5 -9.33 -7.18 10.85
CA VAL A 5 -8.81 -8.34 11.57
C VAL A 5 -8.13 -7.84 12.84
N HIS A 6 -8.53 -8.39 13.99
CA HIS A 6 -7.90 -8.14 15.28
C HIS A 6 -6.95 -9.28 15.62
N GLU A 7 -5.72 -8.95 16.01
CA GLU A 7 -4.71 -9.90 16.44
C GLU A 7 -4.01 -9.39 17.69
N LYS A 8 -3.54 -10.30 18.54
CA LYS A 8 -2.63 -9.98 19.63
C LYS A 8 -1.25 -10.53 19.29
N ASP A 9 -0.22 -9.70 19.46
CA ASP A 9 1.15 -10.18 19.35
C ASP A 9 1.51 -11.12 20.52
N LYS A 10 2.70 -11.72 20.47
CA LYS A 10 3.23 -12.58 21.54
C LYS A 10 3.46 -11.86 22.88
N TYR A 11 3.39 -10.53 22.91
CA TYR A 11 3.54 -9.70 24.10
C TYR A 11 2.18 -9.19 24.64
N GLY A 12 1.07 -9.52 23.96
CA GLY A 12 -0.28 -9.15 24.33
C GLY A 12 -0.78 -7.81 23.75
N HIS A 13 0.04 -7.12 22.94
CA HIS A 13 -0.37 -5.87 22.31
C HIS A 13 -1.40 -6.11 21.21
N ASP A 14 -2.39 -5.21 21.15
CA ASP A 14 -3.46 -5.26 20.15
C ASP A 14 -3.03 -4.67 18.82
N TYR A 15 -3.20 -5.44 17.75
CA TYR A 15 -3.02 -5.01 16.37
C TYR A 15 -4.34 -5.14 15.60
N TRP A 16 -4.65 -4.09 14.85
CA TRP A 16 -5.80 -4.03 13.98
C TRP A 16 -5.32 -3.89 12.54
N TYR A 17 -5.80 -4.75 11.66
CA TYR A 17 -5.47 -4.74 10.24
C TYR A 17 -6.72 -4.62 9.40
N LEU A 18 -6.60 -4.00 8.23
CA LEU A 18 -7.63 -4.11 7.20
C LEU A 18 -7.69 -5.55 6.68
N ASP A 19 -8.91 -6.09 6.57
CA ASP A 19 -9.15 -7.45 6.09
C ASP A 19 -9.24 -7.50 4.56
N GLY A 20 -8.19 -8.02 3.91
CA GLY A 20 -8.14 -8.26 2.47
C GLY A 20 -8.33 -9.73 2.08
N GLY A 21 -8.68 -10.62 3.03
CA GLY A 21 -8.58 -12.06 2.85
C GLY A 21 -7.13 -12.53 3.07
N ASP A 22 -6.43 -12.86 1.98
CA ASP A 22 -5.06 -13.37 2.04
C ASP A 22 -4.03 -12.28 2.40
N VAL A 23 -4.41 -11.01 2.22
CA VAL A 23 -3.55 -9.85 2.47
C VAL A 23 -4.11 -9.04 3.63
N ARG A 24 -3.20 -8.60 4.52
CA ARG A 24 -3.49 -7.69 5.61
C ARG A 24 -2.71 -6.40 5.41
N SER A 25 -3.32 -5.28 5.77
CA SER A 25 -2.66 -3.96 5.69
C SER A 25 -2.90 -3.17 6.97
N ALA A 26 -1.99 -2.23 7.26
CA ALA A 26 -2.19 -1.27 8.34
C ALA A 26 -3.48 -0.46 8.11
N PRO A 27 -4.19 -0.05 9.17
CA PRO A 27 -5.40 0.74 9.04
C PRO A 27 -5.16 2.04 8.28
N ALA A 28 -5.98 2.31 7.27
CA ALA A 28 -5.99 3.56 6.53
C ALA A 28 -7.40 4.15 6.62
N GLY A 29 -7.53 5.36 7.19
CA GLY A 29 -8.83 5.94 7.55
C GLY A 29 -9.80 6.20 6.38
N HIS A 30 -9.31 6.14 5.13
CA HIS A 30 -10.12 6.33 3.92
C HIS A 30 -10.46 5.02 3.20
N ILE A 31 -9.98 3.87 3.69
CA ILE A 31 -10.29 2.55 3.10
C ILE A 31 -11.42 1.90 3.90
N THR A 32 -12.64 1.96 3.35
CA THR A 32 -13.86 1.39 3.96
C THR A 32 -14.02 -0.10 3.68
N ASP A 33 -13.61 -0.58 2.51
CA ASP A 33 -13.63 -1.99 2.12
C ASP A 33 -12.32 -2.35 1.41
N PHE A 34 -11.40 -3.01 2.12
CA PHE A 34 -10.08 -3.31 1.58
C PHE A 34 -10.13 -4.35 0.45
N ARG A 35 -11.05 -5.33 0.50
CA ARG A 35 -11.22 -6.29 -0.59
C ARG A 35 -11.71 -5.62 -1.87
N GLN A 36 -12.65 -4.69 -1.74
CA GLN A 36 -13.09 -3.88 -2.87
C GLN A 36 -11.94 -3.01 -3.42
N GLN A 37 -11.13 -2.40 -2.55
CA GLN A 37 -9.95 -1.64 -3.00
C GLN A 37 -8.92 -2.52 -3.72
N LEU A 38 -8.63 -3.72 -3.22
CA LEU A 38 -7.76 -4.69 -3.90
C LEU A 38 -8.31 -5.06 -5.29
N THR A 39 -9.63 -5.21 -5.41
CA THR A 39 -10.29 -5.47 -6.69
C THR A 39 -10.15 -4.29 -7.66
N ARG A 40 -10.25 -3.04 -7.15
CA ARG A 40 -10.03 -1.83 -7.96
C ARG A 40 -8.58 -1.72 -8.42
N ILE A 41 -7.61 -1.95 -7.54
CA ILE A 41 -6.18 -1.95 -7.88
C ILE A 41 -5.89 -3.01 -8.95
N LYS A 42 -6.44 -4.21 -8.82
CA LYS A 42 -6.28 -5.30 -9.81
C LYS A 42 -6.81 -4.92 -11.19
N ASN A 43 -7.87 -4.11 -11.26
CA ASN A 43 -8.50 -3.67 -12.50
C ASN A 43 -8.12 -2.23 -12.89
N MET A 44 -7.07 -1.67 -12.30
CA MET A 44 -6.62 -0.31 -12.61
C MET A 44 -6.14 -0.24 -14.06
N GLU A 45 -6.64 0.72 -14.83
CA GLU A 45 -6.15 0.97 -16.17
C GLU A 45 -4.75 1.59 -16.11
N LEU A 46 -3.81 0.98 -16.84
CA LEU A 46 -2.44 1.47 -16.98
C LEU A 46 -2.27 2.18 -18.31
N ARG A 47 -1.42 3.21 -18.32
CA ARG A 47 -1.01 3.94 -19.52
C ARG A 47 0.37 3.47 -19.98
N PRO A 48 0.70 3.62 -21.27
CA PRO A 48 2.00 3.20 -21.80
C PRO A 48 3.21 3.90 -21.14
N ASP A 49 3.00 5.07 -20.54
CA ASP A 49 4.01 5.92 -19.91
C ASP A 49 4.00 5.87 -18.37
N ASP A 50 3.14 5.03 -17.77
CA ASP A 50 3.13 4.88 -16.31
C ASP A 50 4.40 4.18 -15.80
N VAL A 51 4.97 4.71 -14.72
CA VAL A 51 6.13 4.13 -14.02
C VAL A 51 5.71 3.64 -12.64
N ILE A 52 5.79 2.32 -12.41
CA ILE A 52 5.44 1.70 -11.12
C ILE A 52 6.71 1.54 -10.26
N MET A 53 6.77 2.26 -9.14
CA MET A 53 7.79 2.08 -8.11
C MET A 53 7.27 1.19 -6.98
N ALA A 54 7.65 -0.08 -6.99
CA ALA A 54 7.26 -1.06 -5.97
C ALA A 54 8.49 -1.58 -5.21
N ALA A 55 8.37 -1.67 -3.88
CA ALA A 55 9.38 -2.29 -3.03
C ALA A 55 8.74 -2.70 -1.70
N PHE A 56 9.43 -3.58 -0.96
CA PHE A 56 9.01 -3.91 0.40
C PHE A 56 9.09 -2.65 1.30
N PRO A 57 8.20 -2.47 2.29
CA PRO A 57 8.25 -1.32 3.17
C PRO A 57 9.63 -1.12 3.80
N LYS A 58 10.07 0.14 3.88
CA LYS A 58 11.39 0.55 4.39
C LYS A 58 12.59 0.24 3.49
N SER A 59 12.39 -0.15 2.23
CA SER A 59 13.47 -0.36 1.25
C SER A 59 13.87 0.89 0.45
N GLY A 60 13.68 2.09 1.00
CA GLY A 60 14.15 3.33 0.35
C GLY A 60 13.26 3.91 -0.75
N ASN A 61 11.98 3.51 -0.84
CA ASN A 61 11.04 4.05 -1.84
C ASN A 61 11.01 5.58 -1.91
N ASN A 62 11.11 6.28 -0.76
CA ASN A 62 11.12 7.74 -0.75
C ASN A 62 12.32 8.32 -1.51
N TRP A 63 13.51 7.74 -1.38
CA TRP A 63 14.70 8.22 -2.10
C TRP A 63 14.57 7.98 -3.60
N ILE A 64 14.13 6.79 -4.00
CA ILE A 64 13.92 6.45 -5.41
C ILE A 64 12.86 7.36 -6.03
N HIS A 65 11.77 7.62 -5.30
CA HIS A 65 10.74 8.55 -5.74
C HIS A 65 11.30 9.96 -5.99
N HIS A 66 12.09 10.51 -5.06
CA HIS A 66 12.71 11.82 -5.25
C HIS A 66 13.69 11.85 -6.44
N MET A 67 14.53 10.82 -6.60
CA MET A 67 15.45 10.74 -7.74
C MET A 67 14.71 10.66 -9.07
N ALA A 68 13.64 9.86 -9.16
CA ALA A 68 12.82 9.77 -10.35
C ALA A 68 12.16 11.12 -10.69
N THR A 69 11.62 11.82 -9.70
CA THR A 69 11.03 13.16 -9.89
C THR A 69 12.06 14.16 -10.40
N MET A 70 13.26 14.20 -9.82
CA MET A 70 14.35 15.08 -10.27
C MET A 70 14.73 14.84 -11.73
N LEU A 71 14.85 13.56 -12.13
CA LEU A 71 15.14 13.19 -13.52
C LEU A 71 14.04 13.63 -14.50
N MET A 72 12.77 13.51 -14.11
CA MET A 72 11.62 13.94 -14.93
C MET A 72 11.54 15.46 -15.07
N GLU A 73 11.93 16.20 -14.02
CA GLU A 73 11.91 17.66 -13.99
C GLU A 73 13.18 18.29 -14.58
N GLY A 74 14.22 17.49 -14.84
CA GLY A 74 15.52 17.99 -15.29
C GLY A 74 16.29 18.75 -14.22
N THR A 75 16.06 18.43 -12.95
CA THR A 75 16.75 19.01 -11.80
C THR A 75 17.80 18.03 -11.25
N THR A 76 18.94 18.53 -10.79
CA THR A 76 20.02 17.74 -10.17
C THR A 76 20.50 18.38 -8.89
#